data_AF-A0A7K4IM22-F1
#
_entry.id   AF-A0A7K4IM22-F1
#
_cell.length_a   1.000
_cell.length_b   1.000
_cell.length_c   1.000
_cell.angle_alpha   90.00
_cell.angle_beta   90.00
_cell.angle_gamma   90.00
#
_symmetry.space_group_name_H-M   'P 1'
#
loop_
_entity.id
_entity.type
_entity.pdbx_description
1 polymer ?
#
loop_
_entity_poly.entity_id
_entity_poly.type
_entity_poly.pdbx_seq_one_letter_code
_entity_poly.pdbx_strand_id
1 'polypeptide(L)'
;MVTNSKRLALTTLLGAIAFISKGFLPTPVDKMFIVVQALAFALASLLIRGGATYASVVNGALLSIIKAEFFPFSIFFSILYGLLIDGLFFISKVKTENCVRNGRLLSALSLSTAIIGFMSIYVATSVGLMPLTSILYVIIFVIGVINGIVAGYLTSLIWNKYLAYYFKN
;
A
#
# COMPACT_ATOMS: atom_id res chain seq x y z
N MET A 1 -15.80 19.38 7.07
CA MET A 1 -14.39 19.43 7.51
C MET A 1 -14.15 18.33 8.54
N VAL A 2 -13.32 17.34 8.22
CA VAL A 2 -12.94 16.30 9.19
C VAL A 2 -11.90 16.91 10.14
N THR A 3 -12.19 16.98 11.44
CA THR A 3 -11.25 17.48 12.46
C THR A 3 -9.92 16.72 12.43
N ASN A 4 -8.81 17.39 12.77
CA ASN A 4 -7.47 16.78 12.74
C ASN A 4 -7.38 15.45 13.49
N SER A 5 -8.09 15.30 14.61
CA SER A 5 -8.15 14.05 15.39
C SER A 5 -8.82 12.90 14.63
N LYS A 6 -9.92 13.17 13.91
CA LYS A 6 -10.61 12.15 13.10
C LYS A 6 -9.75 11.71 11.90
N ARG A 7 -9.00 12.64 11.30
CA ARG A 7 -8.06 12.33 10.22
C ARG A 7 -6.94 11.40 10.69
N LEU A 8 -6.36 11.71 11.85
CA LEU A 8 -5.32 10.89 12.46
C LEU A 8 -5.85 9.49 12.82
N ALA A 9 -7.05 9.41 13.42
CA ALA A 9 -7.67 8.13 13.75
C ALA A 9 -7.94 7.25 12.52
N LEU A 10 -8.35 7.85 11.39
CA LEU A 10 -8.57 7.12 10.14
C LEU A 10 -7.28 6.58 9.54
N THR A 11 -6.20 7.38 9.49
CA THR A 11 -4.92 6.91 8.94
C THR A 11 -4.27 5.86 9.81
N THR A 12 -4.36 5.99 11.14
CA THR A 12 -3.86 4.96 12.07
C THR A 12 -4.65 3.67 11.96
N LEU A 13 -5.98 3.74 11.85
CA LEU A 13 -6.84 2.57 11.70
C LEU A 13 -6.56 1.83 10.38
N LEU A 14 -6.44 2.55 9.26
CA LEU A 14 -6.08 1.96 7.98
C LEU A 14 -4.67 1.35 7.98
N GLY A 15 -3.72 2.00 8.68
CA GLY A 15 -2.38 1.45 8.91
C GLY A 15 -2.39 0.16 9.75
N ALA A 16 -3.25 0.10 10.78
CA ALA A 16 -3.42 -1.09 11.61
C ALA A 16 -4.08 -2.24 10.85
N ILE A 17 -5.10 -1.97 10.02
CA ILE A 17 -5.74 -2.97 9.15
C ILE A 17 -4.72 -3.56 8.17
N ALA A 18 -3.91 -2.70 7.55
CA ALA A 18 -2.82 -3.12 6.67
C ALA A 18 -1.82 -4.04 7.40
N PHE A 19 -1.50 -3.73 8.65
CA PHE A 19 -0.61 -4.54 9.47
C PHE A 19 -1.22 -5.89 9.82
N ILE A 20 -2.46 -5.94 10.32
CA ILE A 20 -3.13 -7.20 10.69
C ILE A 20 -3.20 -8.16 9.50
N SER A 21 -3.42 -7.62 8.29
CA SER A 21 -3.53 -8.43 7.08
C SER A 21 -2.26 -9.20 6.70
N LYS A 22 -1.07 -8.76 7.11
CA LYS A 22 0.19 -9.38 6.68
C LYS A 22 1.25 -9.59 7.76
N GLY A 23 1.05 -8.99 8.93
CA GLY A 23 1.99 -9.04 10.05
C GLY A 23 2.26 -10.46 10.50
N PHE A 24 1.23 -11.31 10.44
CA PHE A 24 1.27 -12.71 10.88
C PHE A 24 1.63 -13.71 9.77
N LEU A 25 1.85 -13.25 8.54
CA LEU A 25 2.24 -14.14 7.44
C LEU A 25 3.76 -14.33 7.43
N PRO A 26 4.25 -15.58 7.31
CA PRO A 26 5.68 -15.85 7.14
C PRO A 26 6.17 -15.32 5.79
N THR A 27 7.42 -14.86 5.74
CA THR A 27 8.13 -14.58 4.48
C THR A 27 8.33 -15.89 3.70
N PRO A 28 8.05 -15.98 2.38
CA PRO A 28 7.71 -14.95 1.40
C PRO A 28 6.20 -14.65 1.24
N VAL A 29 5.34 -15.40 1.92
CA VAL A 29 3.87 -15.38 1.71
C VAL A 29 3.30 -13.99 1.99
N ASP A 30 3.89 -13.26 2.94
CA ASP A 30 3.54 -11.88 3.24
C ASP A 30 3.69 -10.91 2.05
N LYS A 31 4.64 -11.16 1.14
CA LYS A 31 4.84 -10.37 -0.09
C LYS A 31 3.81 -10.73 -1.17
N MET A 32 3.19 -11.89 -1.07
CA MET A 32 2.17 -12.38 -2.02
C MET A 32 0.75 -11.93 -1.66
N PHE A 33 0.52 -11.41 -0.44
CA PHE A 33 -0.79 -10.98 0.05
C PHE A 33 -0.81 -9.51 0.44
N ILE A 34 -0.48 -8.63 -0.51
CA ILE A 34 -0.42 -7.18 -0.31
C ILE A 34 -1.67 -6.42 -0.73
N VAL A 35 -2.71 -7.11 -1.22
CA VAL A 35 -3.95 -6.48 -1.73
C VAL A 35 -4.60 -5.58 -0.68
N VAL A 36 -4.79 -6.10 0.54
CA VAL A 36 -5.47 -5.38 1.61
C VAL A 36 -4.64 -4.19 2.07
N GLN A 37 -3.32 -4.35 2.16
CA GLN A 37 -2.40 -3.25 2.48
C GLN A 37 -2.46 -2.15 1.42
N ALA A 38 -2.32 -2.51 0.14
CA ALA A 38 -2.35 -1.58 -0.98
C ALA A 38 -3.69 -0.81 -1.02
N LEU A 39 -4.79 -1.53 -0.82
CA LEU A 39 -6.13 -0.97 -0.75
C LEU A 39 -6.29 0.00 0.43
N ALA A 40 -5.82 -0.36 1.63
CA ALA A 40 -5.88 0.48 2.81
C ALA A 40 -5.09 1.79 2.63
N PHE A 41 -3.88 1.70 2.05
CA PHE A 41 -3.06 2.88 1.77
C PHE A 41 -3.68 3.75 0.69
N ALA A 42 -4.20 3.17 -0.38
CA ALA A 42 -4.89 3.90 -1.43
C ALA A 42 -6.12 4.66 -0.91
N LEU A 43 -6.95 4.00 -0.08
CA LEU A 43 -8.10 4.64 0.57
C LEU A 43 -7.64 5.75 1.51
N ALA A 44 -6.57 5.55 2.28
CA ALA A 44 -6.01 6.58 3.15
C ALA A 44 -5.61 7.83 2.36
N SER A 45 -4.92 7.66 1.22
CA SER A 45 -4.51 8.76 0.32
C SER A 45 -5.70 9.51 -0.29
N LEU A 46 -6.78 8.79 -0.65
CA LEU A 46 -7.98 9.41 -1.23
C LEU A 46 -8.79 10.21 -0.19
N LEU A 47 -8.90 9.68 1.02
CA LEU A 47 -9.59 10.31 2.15
C LEU A 47 -8.83 11.56 2.63
N ILE A 48 -7.51 11.45 2.73
CA ILE A 48 -6.64 12.46 3.33
C ILE A 48 -5.44 12.65 2.41
N ARG A 49 -5.18 13.89 1.99
CA ARG A 49 -3.96 14.21 1.24
C ARG A 49 -2.72 13.80 2.05
N GLY A 50 -1.91 12.88 1.52
CA GLY A 50 -0.76 12.31 2.24
C GLY A 50 -1.11 11.13 3.18
N GLY A 51 -2.35 10.63 3.14
CA GLY A 51 -2.85 9.63 4.08
C GLY A 51 -2.17 8.28 3.95
N ALA A 52 -1.72 7.88 2.75
CA ALA A 52 -0.99 6.64 2.57
C ALA A 52 0.33 6.66 3.33
N THR A 53 1.06 7.78 3.28
CA THR A 53 2.33 7.96 4.00
C THR A 53 2.12 7.82 5.50
N TYR A 54 1.13 8.49 6.09
CA TYR A 54 0.82 8.35 7.52
C TYR A 54 0.43 6.90 7.90
N ALA A 55 -0.46 6.28 7.13
CA ALA A 55 -0.86 4.89 7.36
C ALA A 55 0.33 3.93 7.24
N SER A 56 1.25 4.20 6.31
CA SER A 56 2.43 3.38 6.07
C SER A 56 3.51 3.51 7.14
N VAL A 57 3.65 4.67 7.77
CA VAL A 57 4.52 4.86 8.95
C VAL A 57 4.01 4.01 10.10
N VAL A 58 2.71 4.08 10.39
CA VAL A 58 2.08 3.26 11.42
C VAL A 58 2.26 1.77 11.12
N ASN A 59 1.89 1.34 9.92
CA ASN A 59 2.07 -0.05 9.49
C ASN A 59 3.53 -0.51 9.61
N GLY A 60 4.50 0.31 9.19
CA GLY A 60 5.92 0.00 9.25
C GLY A 60 6.42 -0.16 10.69
N ALA A 61 6.02 0.74 11.58
CA ALA A 61 6.36 0.69 13.01
C ALA A 61 5.78 -0.57 13.69
N LEU A 62 4.52 -0.92 13.41
CA LEU A 62 3.94 -2.16 13.93
C LEU A 62 4.65 -3.40 13.36
N LEU A 63 4.99 -3.39 12.06
CA LEU A 63 5.67 -4.50 11.41
C LEU A 63 7.08 -4.72 11.97
N SER A 64 7.80 -3.65 12.33
CA SER A 64 9.14 -3.79 12.93
C SER A 64 9.14 -4.49 14.28
N ILE A 65 8.03 -4.44 15.04
CA ILE A 65 7.93 -5.10 16.33
C ILE A 65 7.79 -6.62 16.13
N ILE A 66 7.00 -7.06 15.14
CA ILE A 66 6.80 -8.48 14.86
C ILE A 66 7.96 -9.06 14.04
N LYS A 67 8.40 -8.36 13.00
CA LYS A 67 9.41 -8.83 12.03
C LYS A 67 10.76 -8.19 12.31
N ALA A 68 11.29 -8.44 13.51
CA ALA A 68 12.59 -7.92 13.95
C ALA A 68 13.74 -8.33 13.02
N GLU A 69 13.66 -9.53 12.42
CA GLU A 69 14.65 -10.07 11.48
C GLU A 69 14.85 -9.22 10.21
N PHE A 70 13.84 -8.43 9.83
CA PHE A 70 13.87 -7.55 8.65
C PHE A 70 14.00 -6.07 9.00
N PHE A 71 14.29 -5.75 10.27
CA PHE A 71 14.60 -4.40 10.70
C PHE A 71 16.01 -3.98 10.21
N PRO A 72 16.23 -2.74 9.74
CA PRO A 72 15.29 -1.61 9.61
C PRO A 72 14.53 -1.54 8.28
N PHE A 73 14.79 -2.48 7.36
CA PHE A 73 14.27 -2.46 5.99
C PHE A 73 12.73 -2.46 5.93
N SER A 74 12.05 -3.17 6.84
CA SER A 74 10.59 -3.19 6.93
C SER A 74 9.96 -1.78 7.06
N ILE A 75 10.55 -0.93 7.90
CA ILE A 75 10.06 0.44 8.10
C ILE A 75 10.30 1.25 6.83
N PHE A 76 11.53 1.17 6.30
CA PHE A 76 11.92 1.91 5.11
C PHE A 76 11.02 1.58 3.91
N PHE A 77 10.82 0.30 3.61
CA PHE A 77 9.95 -0.13 2.51
C PHE A 77 8.49 0.25 2.73
N SER A 78 7.99 0.19 3.96
CA SER A 78 6.61 0.60 4.26
C SER A 78 6.42 2.09 3.96
N ILE A 79 7.29 2.95 4.49
CA ILE A 79 7.24 4.40 4.28
C ILE A 79 7.38 4.74 2.79
N LEU A 80 8.36 4.12 2.11
CA LEU A 80 8.58 4.32 0.68
C LEU A 80 7.34 3.94 -0.13
N TYR A 81 6.65 2.85 0.23
CA TYR A 81 5.42 2.44 -0.43
C TYR A 81 4.29 3.46 -0.28
N GLY A 82 4.07 3.96 0.94
CA GLY A 82 3.07 5.00 1.19
C GLY A 82 3.38 6.29 0.42
N LEU A 83 4.65 6.69 0.40
CA LEU A 83 5.12 7.86 -0.33
C LEU A 83 4.94 7.71 -1.84
N LEU A 84 5.25 6.55 -2.41
CA LEU A 84 5.02 6.23 -3.82
C LEU A 84 3.55 6.32 -4.20
N ILE A 85 2.66 5.80 -3.35
CA ILE A 85 1.20 5.89 -3.58
C ILE A 85 0.75 7.35 -3.58
N ASP A 86 1.08 8.11 -2.53
CA ASP A 86 0.68 9.53 -2.44
C ASP A 86 1.28 10.36 -3.58
N GLY A 87 2.55 10.13 -3.92
CA GLY A 87 3.25 10.81 -5.01
C GLY A 87 2.63 10.51 -6.37
N LEU A 88 2.38 9.24 -6.68
CA LEU A 88 1.75 8.85 -7.95
C LEU A 88 0.29 9.30 -8.03
N PHE A 89 -0.44 9.32 -6.90
CA PHE A 89 -1.81 9.84 -6.86
C PHE A 89 -1.85 11.34 -7.13
N PHE A 90 -0.88 12.08 -6.60
CA PHE A 90 -0.70 13.50 -6.85
C PHE A 90 -0.32 13.78 -8.31
N ILE A 91 0.71 13.10 -8.84
CA ILE A 91 1.19 13.27 -10.22
C ILE A 91 0.10 12.89 -11.23
N SER A 92 -0.56 11.75 -11.02
CA SER A 92 -1.57 11.25 -11.94
C SER A 92 -2.89 12.03 -11.84
N LYS A 93 -3.02 12.97 -10.88
CA LYS A 93 -4.27 13.70 -10.59
C LYS A 93 -5.45 12.72 -10.53
N VAL A 94 -5.33 11.70 -9.69
CA VAL A 94 -6.29 10.60 -9.58
C VAL A 94 -7.64 11.10 -9.07
N LYS A 95 -7.61 12.13 -8.22
CA LYS A 95 -8.79 12.80 -7.67
C LYS A 95 -9.23 13.92 -8.61
N THR A 96 -10.39 13.74 -9.25
CA THR A 96 -11.15 14.81 -9.93
C THR A 96 -12.38 15.11 -9.07
N GLU A 97 -12.92 16.33 -9.13
CA GLU A 97 -13.86 16.91 -8.15
C GLU A 97 -14.96 15.98 -7.60
N ASN A 98 -15.49 15.03 -8.37
CA ASN A 98 -16.49 14.07 -7.88
C ASN A 98 -16.21 12.58 -8.15
N CYS A 99 -15.21 12.23 -8.96
CA CYS A 99 -14.97 10.85 -9.37
C CYS A 99 -13.47 10.54 -9.42
N VAL A 100 -13.14 9.30 -9.05
CA VAL A 100 -11.79 8.76 -9.23
C VAL A 100 -11.73 8.07 -10.59
N ARG A 101 -10.75 8.46 -11.42
CA ARG A 101 -10.52 7.81 -12.72
C ARG A 101 -9.90 6.43 -12.49
N ASN A 102 -10.70 5.37 -12.69
CA ASN A 102 -10.31 3.97 -12.46
C ASN A 102 -8.94 3.63 -13.08
N GLY A 103 -8.73 4.00 -14.35
CA GLY A 103 -7.49 3.68 -15.06
C GLY A 103 -6.24 4.33 -14.46
N ARG A 104 -6.34 5.58 -13.99
CA ARG A 104 -5.22 6.30 -13.38
C ARG A 104 -4.90 5.79 -11.98
N LEU A 105 -5.92 5.39 -11.23
CA LEU A 105 -5.73 4.79 -9.91
C LEU A 105 -5.10 3.41 -10.03
N LEU A 106 -5.57 2.59 -10.97
CA LEU A 106 -4.97 1.27 -11.26
C LEU A 106 -3.50 1.41 -11.65
N SER A 107 -3.19 2.30 -12.61
CA SER A 107 -1.82 2.46 -13.09
C SER A 107 -0.89 2.94 -11.98
N ALA A 108 -1.34 3.88 -11.15
CA ALA A 108 -0.55 4.40 -10.03
C ALA A 108 -0.28 3.32 -8.97
N LEU A 109 -1.28 2.52 -8.59
CA LEU A 109 -1.09 1.44 -7.61
C LEU A 109 -0.28 0.28 -8.16
N SER A 110 -0.53 -0.12 -9.40
CA SER A 110 0.26 -1.16 -10.05
C SER A 110 1.73 -0.74 -10.15
N LEU A 111 2.00 0.51 -10.50
CA LEU A 111 3.35 1.03 -10.66
C LEU A 111 4.06 1.21 -9.31
N SER A 112 3.39 1.72 -8.27
CA SER A 112 3.96 1.77 -6.92
C SER A 112 4.31 0.37 -6.40
N THR A 113 3.45 -0.60 -6.68
CA THR A 113 3.61 -1.98 -6.23
C THR A 113 4.72 -2.70 -6.99
N ALA A 114 4.85 -2.46 -8.30
CA ALA A 114 5.97 -2.95 -9.10
C ALA A 114 7.31 -2.38 -8.60
N ILE A 115 7.39 -1.07 -8.39
CA ILE A 115 8.63 -0.42 -7.91
C ILE A 115 9.02 -0.99 -6.53
N ILE A 116 8.07 -1.06 -5.58
CA ILE A 116 8.39 -1.55 -4.25
C ILE A 116 8.73 -3.04 -4.25
N GLY A 117 8.04 -3.84 -5.08
CA GLY A 117 8.32 -5.26 -5.25
C GLY A 117 9.72 -5.49 -5.78
N PHE A 118 10.11 -4.76 -6.81
CA PHE A 118 11.45 -4.82 -7.39
C PHE A 118 12.53 -4.42 -6.37
N MET A 119 12.36 -3.29 -5.69
CA MET A 119 13.30 -2.82 -4.67
C MET A 119 13.40 -3.78 -3.48
N SER A 120 12.27 -4.36 -3.04
CA SER A 120 12.25 -5.32 -1.94
C SER A 120 12.96 -6.63 -2.29
N ILE A 121 12.82 -7.10 -3.54
CA ILE A 121 13.54 -8.29 -4.02
C ILE A 121 15.04 -7.98 -4.07
N TYR A 122 15.44 -6.85 -4.67
CA TYR A 122 16.84 -6.46 -4.82
C TYR A 122 17.59 -6.34 -3.47
N VAL A 123 16.95 -5.75 -2.46
CA VAL A 123 17.56 -5.67 -1.12
C VAL A 123 17.56 -7.04 -0.44
N ALA A 124 16.49 -7.83 -0.56
CA ALA A 124 16.45 -9.17 0.03
C ALA A 124 17.53 -10.10 -0.56
N THR A 125 17.83 -9.99 -1.85
CA THR A 125 18.95 -10.71 -2.49
C THR A 125 20.31 -10.19 -2.03
N SER A 126 20.48 -8.87 -1.92
CA SER A 126 21.77 -8.26 -1.55
C SER A 126 22.18 -8.55 -0.09
N VAL A 127 21.21 -8.66 0.82
CA VAL A 127 21.44 -8.94 2.25
C VAL A 127 21.53 -10.45 2.51
N GLY A 128 21.25 -11.31 1.52
CA GLY A 128 21.29 -12.76 1.67
C GLY A 128 20.14 -13.35 2.51
N LEU A 129 19.10 -12.55 2.79
CA LEU A 129 17.93 -12.95 3.61
C LEU A 129 17.00 -13.94 2.89
N MET A 130 17.18 -14.16 1.59
CA MET A 130 16.39 -15.10 0.79
C MET A 130 17.28 -15.97 -0.09
N PRO A 131 17.38 -17.29 0.16
CA PRO A 131 18.00 -18.25 -0.74
C PRO A 131 16.93 -18.87 -1.63
N LEU A 132 16.34 -18.11 -2.56
CA LEU A 132 15.22 -18.64 -3.34
C LEU A 132 15.43 -18.32 -4.82
N THR A 133 15.60 -19.39 -5.59
CA THR A 133 15.71 -19.47 -7.06
C THR A 133 15.05 -18.31 -7.83
N SER A 134 15.67 -17.88 -8.94
CA SER A 134 15.19 -16.76 -9.78
C SER A 134 13.70 -16.83 -10.14
N ILE A 135 13.16 -18.06 -10.27
CA ILE A 135 11.73 -18.32 -10.52
C ILE A 135 10.83 -17.79 -9.41
N LEU A 136 11.20 -17.93 -8.15
CA LEU A 136 10.37 -17.48 -7.03
C LEU A 136 10.28 -15.95 -6.97
N TYR A 137 11.32 -15.23 -7.36
CA TYR A 137 11.29 -13.78 -7.48
C TYR A 137 10.33 -13.31 -8.57
N VAL A 138 10.35 -13.97 -9.73
CA VAL A 138 9.41 -13.67 -10.81
C VAL A 138 7.97 -13.90 -10.36
N ILE A 139 7.71 -15.01 -9.66
CA ILE A 139 6.37 -15.33 -9.14
C ILE A 139 5.90 -14.27 -8.12
N ILE A 140 6.72 -13.92 -7.13
CA ILE A 140 6.39 -12.88 -6.14
C ILE A 140 6.11 -11.54 -6.82
N PHE A 141 6.94 -11.18 -7.81
CA PHE A 141 6.77 -9.94 -8.55
C PHE A 141 5.47 -9.90 -9.33
N VAL A 142 5.18 -10.96 -10.11
CA VAL A 142 3.95 -11.07 -10.90
C VAL A 142 2.72 -11.03 -10.00
N ILE A 143 2.71 -11.80 -8.91
CA ILE A 143 1.62 -11.80 -7.93
C ILE A 143 1.46 -10.43 -7.26
N GLY A 144 2.57 -9.76 -6.92
CA GLY A 144 2.56 -8.41 -6.38
C GLY A 144 1.88 -7.41 -7.33
N VAL A 145 2.22 -7.45 -8.62
CA VAL A 145 1.60 -6.58 -9.64
C VAL A 145 0.10 -6.89 -9.78
N ILE A 146 -0.28 -8.16 -9.85
CA ILE A 146 -1.70 -8.58 -9.88
C ILE A 146 -2.44 -8.03 -8.67
N ASN A 147 -1.86 -8.13 -7.48
CA ASN A 147 -2.45 -7.59 -6.25
C ASN A 147 -2.62 -6.07 -6.30
N GLY A 148 -1.66 -5.34 -6.87
CA GLY A 148 -1.75 -3.90 -7.06
C GLY A 148 -2.91 -3.52 -8.00
N ILE A 149 -3.11 -4.28 -9.08
CA ILE A 149 -4.24 -4.11 -10.01
C ILE A 149 -5.57 -4.38 -9.30
N VAL A 150 -5.68 -5.50 -8.58
CA VAL A 150 -6.89 -5.89 -7.83
C VAL A 150 -7.21 -4.85 -6.76
N ALA A 151 -6.21 -4.42 -5.99
CA ALA A 151 -6.37 -3.38 -4.98
C ALA A 151 -6.84 -2.07 -5.62
N GLY A 152 -6.27 -1.67 -6.76
CA GLY A 152 -6.72 -0.48 -7.46
C GLY A 152 -8.16 -0.57 -7.95
N TYR A 153 -8.56 -1.72 -8.49
CA TYR A 153 -9.94 -1.92 -8.93
C TYR A 153 -10.92 -1.84 -7.75
N LEU A 154 -10.61 -2.53 -6.65
CA LEU A 154 -11.41 -2.52 -5.43
C LEU A 154 -11.49 -1.12 -4.81
N THR A 155 -10.37 -0.39 -4.70
CA THR A 155 -10.38 0.98 -4.19
C THR A 155 -11.24 1.89 -5.04
N SER A 156 -11.17 1.78 -6.36
CA SER A 156 -11.99 2.56 -7.27
C SER A 156 -13.49 2.24 -7.13
N LEU A 157 -13.83 0.96 -6.98
CA LEU A 157 -15.20 0.51 -6.75
C LEU A 157 -15.74 1.06 -5.43
N ILE A 158 -14.98 0.89 -4.34
CA ILE A 158 -15.35 1.39 -3.00
C ILE A 158 -15.54 2.92 -3.04
N TRP A 159 -14.62 3.63 -3.69
CA TRP A 159 -14.68 5.08 -3.78
C TRP A 159 -15.90 5.56 -4.57
N ASN A 160 -16.06 5.07 -5.81
CA ASN A 160 -17.12 5.57 -6.71
C ASN A 160 -18.51 5.12 -6.27
N LYS A 161 -18.64 3.94 -5.64
CA LYS A 161 -19.95 3.37 -5.26
C LYS A 161 -20.44 3.81 -3.88
N TYR A 162 -19.54 3.94 -2.89
CA TYR A 162 -19.94 4.18 -1.50
C TYR A 162 -19.52 5.57 -0.99
N LEU A 163 -18.28 5.99 -1.25
CA LEU A 163 -17.74 7.21 -0.66
C LEU A 163 -18.04 8.48 -1.46
N ALA A 164 -18.04 8.42 -2.79
CA ALA A 164 -18.37 9.56 -3.64
C ALA A 164 -19.81 10.04 -3.41
N TYR A 165 -20.72 9.13 -3.07
CA TYR A 165 -22.10 9.47 -2.71
C TYR A 165 -22.19 10.15 -1.34
N TYR A 166 -21.43 9.67 -0.34
CA TYR A 166 -21.47 10.21 1.02
C TYR A 166 -20.85 11.62 1.13
N PHE A 167 -19.84 11.93 0.32
CA PHE A 167 -19.21 13.26 0.29
C PHE A 167 -19.93 14.28 -0.63
N LYS A 168 -21.02 13.86 -1.29
CA LYS A 168 -21.87 14.72 -2.13
C LYS A 168 -22.95 15.47 -1.32
N ASN A 169 -23.28 14.98 -0.12
CA ASN A 169 -24.19 15.63 0.85
C ASN A 169 -23.40 16.32 1.97
#